data_AF-A0A7S7SK87-F1
#
_entry.id   AF-A0A7S7SK87-F1
#
_cell.length_a   1.000
_cell.length_b   1.000
_cell.length_c   1.000
_cell.angle_alpha   90.00
_cell.angle_beta   90.00
_cell.angle_gamma   90.00
#
_symmetry.space_group_name_H-M   'P 1'
#
loop_
_entity.id
_entity.type
_entity.pdbx_description
1 polymer ?
#
loop_
_entity_poly.entity_id
_entity_poly.type
_entity_poly.pdbx_seq_one_letter_code
_entity_poly.pdbx_strand_id
1 'polypeptide(L)'
;MIHNDHTTADSRLADYLLDFNPATTNALTNLTLGGYFSSGRIWVLHSRFRNFDPVRRRAGLPEDVGALVEKPGADSAAVTLVNTNPIESREVVVQAGGYGEHRFESVTIAGKRTQYQRPVITVRQDPGAGARLEFQMTRYANRSTFAFPWDRGWYPAK
;
A
#
# COMPACT_ATOMS: atom_id res chain seq x y z
N MET A 1 -24.30 -7.39 -13.96
CA MET A 1 -23.88 -8.37 -12.94
C MET A 1 -24.77 -8.31 -11.71
N ILE A 2 -24.88 -7.18 -11.01
CA ILE A 2 -25.78 -7.08 -9.83
C ILE A 2 -27.28 -7.19 -10.17
N HIS A 3 -27.68 -6.78 -11.38
CA HIS A 3 -29.07 -6.87 -11.86
C HIS A 3 -29.59 -8.31 -12.03
N ASN A 4 -28.72 -9.32 -11.98
CA ASN A 4 -29.07 -10.74 -12.07
C ASN A 4 -28.92 -11.46 -10.72
N ASP A 5 -28.63 -10.72 -9.64
CA ASP A 5 -28.56 -11.28 -8.30
C ASP A 5 -29.98 -11.47 -7.75
N HIS A 6 -30.40 -12.72 -7.64
CA HIS A 6 -31.71 -13.10 -7.11
C HIS A 6 -31.69 -13.37 -5.60
N THR A 7 -30.56 -13.15 -4.91
CA THR A 7 -30.47 -13.36 -3.46
C THR A 7 -31.25 -12.29 -2.70
N THR A 8 -31.99 -12.72 -1.68
CA THR A 8 -32.72 -11.87 -0.73
C THR A 8 -31.88 -11.62 0.52
N ALA A 9 -32.26 -10.67 1.38
CA ALA A 9 -31.52 -10.41 2.63
C ALA A 9 -31.30 -11.69 3.46
N ASP A 10 -32.30 -12.59 3.51
CA ASP A 10 -32.26 -13.83 4.29
C ASP A 10 -31.55 -14.99 3.58
N SER A 11 -31.39 -14.90 2.24
CA SER A 11 -30.67 -15.89 1.44
C SER A 11 -29.31 -15.40 0.96
N ARG A 12 -28.90 -14.20 1.38
CA ARG A 12 -27.61 -13.61 1.06
C ARG A 12 -26.57 -14.32 1.90
N LEU A 13 -25.78 -15.15 1.25
CA LEU A 13 -24.65 -15.81 1.88
C LEU A 13 -23.63 -14.74 2.31
N ALA A 14 -22.81 -15.04 3.32
CA ALA A 14 -21.69 -14.18 3.69
C ALA A 14 -20.87 -13.81 2.45
N ASP A 15 -20.31 -12.59 2.40
CA ASP A 15 -19.68 -11.94 1.24
C ASP A 15 -18.79 -12.86 0.37
N TYR A 16 -18.22 -13.90 0.98
CA TYR A 16 -17.41 -14.97 0.42
C TYR A 16 -18.09 -15.88 -0.64
N LEU A 17 -19.42 -16.06 -0.61
CA LEU A 17 -20.18 -16.90 -1.56
C LEU A 17 -21.02 -16.07 -2.54
N LEU A 18 -20.87 -14.74 -2.54
CA LEU A 18 -21.52 -13.90 -3.54
C LEU A 18 -20.71 -13.94 -4.84
N ASP A 19 -21.25 -14.61 -5.86
CA ASP A 19 -20.76 -14.51 -7.25
C ASP A 19 -20.89 -13.07 -7.80
N PHE A 20 -21.59 -12.19 -7.08
CA PHE A 20 -21.85 -10.80 -7.43
C PHE A 20 -21.27 -9.85 -6.38
N ASN A 21 -20.04 -9.39 -6.60
CA ASN A 21 -19.44 -8.31 -5.82
C ASN A 21 -19.34 -7.02 -6.66
N PRO A 22 -20.10 -5.95 -6.35
CA PRO A 22 -20.01 -4.70 -7.10
C PRO A 22 -18.68 -3.97 -6.90
N ALA A 23 -17.98 -4.23 -5.80
CA ALA A 23 -16.70 -3.61 -5.50
C ALA A 23 -15.56 -4.36 -6.20
N THR A 24 -15.04 -3.78 -7.28
CA THR A 24 -13.78 -4.24 -7.89
C THR A 24 -12.59 -3.60 -7.18
N THR A 25 -11.81 -4.42 -6.47
CA THR A 25 -10.66 -3.94 -5.67
C THR A 25 -9.32 -4.36 -6.26
N ASN A 26 -9.32 -5.18 -7.32
CA ASN A 26 -8.09 -5.71 -7.92
C ASN A 26 -7.19 -4.59 -8.47
N ALA A 27 -7.77 -3.61 -9.17
CA ALA A 27 -7.02 -2.48 -9.68
C ALA A 27 -6.35 -1.69 -8.54
N LEU A 28 -7.10 -1.38 -7.48
CA LEU A 28 -6.54 -0.69 -6.31
C LEU A 28 -5.48 -1.54 -5.59
N THR A 29 -5.70 -2.83 -5.43
CA THR A 29 -4.70 -3.75 -4.83
C THR A 29 -3.41 -3.74 -5.64
N ASN A 30 -3.50 -3.89 -6.96
CA ASN A 30 -2.35 -3.92 -7.84
C ASN A 30 -1.62 -2.57 -7.81
N LEU A 31 -2.35 -1.47 -8.02
CA LEU A 31 -1.76 -0.16 -8.25
C LEU A 31 -1.33 0.56 -6.96
N THR A 32 -1.94 0.25 -5.81
CA THR A 32 -1.57 0.92 -4.54
C THR A 32 -0.67 0.07 -3.67
N LEU A 33 -0.71 -1.26 -3.80
CA LEU A 33 0.05 -2.18 -2.94
C LEU A 33 1.11 -2.98 -3.73
N GLY A 34 1.00 -3.08 -5.06
CA GLY A 34 1.71 -4.13 -5.80
C GLY A 34 1.36 -5.51 -5.26
N GLY A 35 0.14 -5.64 -4.73
CA GLY A 35 -0.39 -6.89 -4.21
C GLY A 35 -1.08 -7.66 -5.31
N TYR A 36 -1.18 -8.97 -5.12
CA TYR A 36 -1.95 -9.83 -5.99
C TYR A 36 -2.84 -10.71 -5.15
N PHE A 37 -4.14 -10.49 -5.25
CA PHE A 37 -5.13 -11.48 -4.86
C PHE A 37 -5.36 -12.34 -6.11
N SER A 38 -4.90 -13.59 -6.08
CA SER A 38 -5.38 -14.56 -7.06
C SER A 38 -6.89 -14.71 -6.91
N SER A 39 -7.56 -15.27 -7.92
CA SER A 39 -8.93 -15.78 -7.79
C SER A 39 -9.10 -16.84 -6.68
N GLY A 40 -8.01 -17.17 -5.97
CA GLY A 40 -7.97 -18.03 -4.82
C GLY A 40 -8.71 -17.44 -3.63
N ARG A 41 -9.43 -18.32 -2.97
CA ARG A 41 -10.20 -18.04 -1.77
C ARG A 41 -9.28 -18.23 -0.56
N ILE A 42 -9.04 -17.14 0.16
CA ILE A 42 -8.28 -17.03 1.43
C ILE A 42 -6.75 -17.11 1.27
N TRP A 43 -6.08 -15.95 1.26
CA TRP A 43 -4.63 -15.89 1.48
C TRP A 43 -4.24 -14.67 2.31
N VAL A 44 -3.13 -14.82 3.05
CA VAL A 44 -2.36 -13.74 3.65
C VAL A 44 -2.03 -12.70 2.56
N LEU A 45 -2.17 -11.41 2.88
CA LEU A 45 -1.91 -10.34 1.90
C LEU A 45 -0.42 -10.33 1.51
N HIS A 46 -0.13 -10.81 0.30
CA HIS A 46 1.18 -10.64 -0.32
C HIS A 46 1.16 -9.36 -1.16
N SER A 47 2.01 -8.40 -0.77
CA SER A 47 2.14 -7.11 -1.44
C SER A 47 3.58 -6.61 -1.38
N ARG A 48 3.95 -5.69 -2.27
CA ARG A 48 5.24 -5.00 -2.20
C ARG A 48 5.19 -3.83 -1.22
N PHE A 49 4.05 -3.15 -1.19
CA PHE A 49 3.84 -1.95 -0.41
C PHE A 49 2.53 -2.00 0.37
N ARG A 50 2.47 -1.25 1.47
CA ARG A 50 1.24 -0.87 2.15
C ARG A 50 1.32 0.57 2.62
N ASN A 51 0.29 1.35 2.33
CA ASN A 51 0.29 2.78 2.61
C ASN A 51 -0.52 3.11 3.87
N PHE A 52 -0.11 4.15 4.60
CA PHE A 52 -0.81 4.67 5.77
C PHE A 52 -0.82 6.20 5.75
N ASP A 53 -1.88 6.77 6.32
CA ASP A 53 -2.03 8.19 6.60
C ASP A 53 -1.54 8.45 8.04
N PRO A 54 -0.34 9.04 8.25
CA PRO A 54 0.21 9.28 9.57
C PRO A 54 -0.46 10.44 10.30
N VAL A 55 -1.15 11.33 9.59
CA VAL A 55 -1.85 12.48 10.17
C VAL A 55 -3.15 12.00 10.80
N ARG A 56 -3.96 11.24 10.05
CA ARG A 56 -5.21 10.65 10.53
C ARG A 56 -5.04 9.32 11.24
N ARG A 57 -3.80 8.80 11.30
CA ARG A 57 -3.43 7.51 11.92
C ARG A 57 -4.33 6.36 11.46
N ARG A 58 -4.45 6.18 10.15
CA ARG A 58 -5.24 5.07 9.55
C ARG A 58 -4.49 4.36 8.43
N ALA A 59 -4.91 3.13 8.13
CA ALA A 59 -4.48 2.44 6.92
C ALA A 59 -5.05 3.11 5.65
N GLY A 60 -4.30 2.97 4.56
CA GLY A 60 -4.64 3.54 3.25
C GLY A 60 -3.90 4.84 2.97
N LEU A 61 -4.06 5.33 1.74
CA LEU A 61 -3.48 6.60 1.30
C LEU A 61 -4.17 7.78 2.03
N PRO A 62 -3.43 8.86 2.33
CA PRO A 62 -4.03 10.13 2.71
C PRO A 62 -5.00 10.64 1.63
N GLU A 63 -5.86 11.56 2.03
CA GLU A 63 -6.69 12.31 1.07
C GLU A 63 -5.82 13.05 0.05
N ASP A 64 -6.29 13.15 -1.19
CA ASP A 64 -5.60 13.74 -2.34
C ASP A 64 -4.30 13.03 -2.76
N VAL A 65 -3.97 11.88 -2.19
CA VAL A 65 -2.77 11.13 -2.57
C VAL A 65 -3.12 9.94 -3.46
N GLY A 66 -2.62 9.95 -4.68
CA GLY A 66 -2.62 8.81 -5.60
C GLY A 66 -1.34 7.98 -5.48
N ALA A 67 -1.45 6.67 -5.73
CA ALA A 67 -0.30 5.76 -5.83
C ALA A 67 -0.39 4.92 -7.10
N LEU A 68 0.76 4.68 -7.72
CA LEU A 68 0.93 3.80 -8.87
C LEU A 68 2.16 2.91 -8.67
N VAL A 69 1.93 1.64 -8.38
CA VAL A 69 2.97 0.62 -8.22
C VAL A 69 3.28 -0.01 -9.56
N GLU A 70 4.56 -0.13 -9.86
CA GLU A 70 5.07 -0.62 -11.14
C GLU A 70 6.31 -1.49 -10.95
N LYS A 71 6.60 -2.29 -11.98
CA LYS A 71 7.84 -3.09 -12.09
C LYS A 71 8.18 -3.91 -10.83
N PRO A 72 7.24 -4.70 -10.28
CA PRO A 72 7.57 -5.59 -9.16
C PRO A 72 8.55 -6.67 -9.62
N GLY A 73 9.80 -6.59 -9.17
CA GLY A 73 10.85 -7.60 -9.34
C GLY A 73 10.95 -8.55 -8.15
N ALA A 74 11.98 -9.40 -8.16
CA ALA A 74 12.27 -10.34 -7.08
C ALA A 74 12.72 -9.60 -5.79
N ASP A 75 13.56 -8.59 -5.97
CA ASP A 75 14.26 -7.78 -4.96
C ASP A 75 13.99 -6.27 -5.12
N SER A 76 13.04 -5.90 -5.97
CA SER A 76 12.77 -4.50 -6.30
C SER A 76 11.29 -4.25 -6.59
N ALA A 77 10.87 -3.00 -6.42
CA ALA A 77 9.59 -2.49 -6.89
C ALA A 77 9.63 -0.95 -6.90
N ALA A 78 8.80 -0.33 -7.73
CA ALA A 78 8.65 1.11 -7.77
C ALA A 78 7.24 1.52 -7.37
N VAL A 79 7.11 2.69 -6.73
CA VAL A 79 5.82 3.34 -6.50
C VAL A 79 5.95 4.82 -6.85
N THR A 80 5.02 5.31 -7.66
CA THR A 80 4.83 6.74 -7.89
C THR A 80 3.76 7.24 -6.94
N LEU A 81 4.06 8.29 -6.19
CA LEU A 81 3.12 8.97 -5.32
C LEU A 81 2.86 10.37 -5.87
N VAL A 82 1.60 10.81 -5.83
CA VAL A 82 1.19 12.14 -6.32
C VAL A 82 0.22 12.76 -5.33
N ASN A 83 0.54 13.97 -4.85
CA ASN A 83 -0.38 14.82 -4.11
C ASN A 83 -1.12 15.71 -5.11
N THR A 84 -2.43 15.51 -5.26
CA THR A 84 -3.27 16.31 -6.16
C THR A 84 -3.83 17.57 -5.49
N ASN A 85 -3.58 17.77 -4.20
CA ASN A 85 -4.00 18.98 -3.51
C ASN A 85 -3.12 20.18 -3.96
N PRO A 86 -3.70 21.29 -4.45
CA PRO A 86 -2.94 22.43 -4.94
C PRO A 86 -2.47 23.38 -3.83
N ILE A 87 -2.91 23.20 -2.59
CA ILE A 87 -2.66 24.12 -1.47
C ILE A 87 -1.91 23.43 -0.33
N GLU A 88 -2.34 22.22 0.03
CA GLU A 88 -1.88 21.53 1.22
C GLU A 88 -0.83 20.47 0.90
N SER A 89 0.21 20.39 1.74
CA SER A 89 1.14 19.27 1.72
C SER A 89 0.48 17.99 2.24
N ARG A 90 1.04 16.84 1.86
CA ARG A 90 0.61 15.51 2.32
C ARG A 90 1.81 14.70 2.80
N GLU A 91 1.58 13.91 3.85
CA GLU A 91 2.53 12.91 4.31
C GLU A 91 1.92 11.52 4.14
N VAL A 92 2.67 10.60 3.57
CA VAL A 92 2.28 9.20 3.44
C VAL A 92 3.38 8.31 3.98
N VAL A 93 2.99 7.31 4.76
CA VAL A 93 3.91 6.24 5.18
C VAL A 93 3.78 5.09 4.19
N VAL A 94 4.87 4.73 3.54
CA VAL A 94 4.98 3.55 2.69
C VAL A 94 5.70 2.46 3.47
N GLN A 95 5.05 1.32 3.64
CA GLN A 95 5.62 0.13 4.27
C GLN A 95 6.07 -0.89 3.23
N ALA A 96 7.20 -1.54 3.48
CA ALA A 96 7.70 -2.69 2.74
C ALA A 96 6.92 -3.96 3.16
N GLY A 97 6.10 -4.51 2.26
CA GLY A 97 5.24 -5.66 2.53
C GLY A 97 3.92 -5.30 3.23
N GLY A 98 3.00 -6.26 3.26
CA GLY A 98 1.66 -6.08 3.85
C GLY A 98 1.69 -5.94 5.38
N TYR A 99 2.72 -6.53 6.00
CA TYR A 99 2.89 -6.69 7.44
C TYR A 99 4.26 -6.22 7.94
N GLY A 100 4.99 -5.45 7.11
CA GLY A 100 6.34 -4.95 7.44
C GLY A 100 7.43 -6.03 7.35
N GLU A 101 7.10 -7.17 6.76
CA GLU A 101 7.98 -8.33 6.66
C GLU A 101 9.11 -8.13 5.65
N HIS A 102 9.01 -7.15 4.75
CA HIS A 102 10.10 -6.75 3.86
C HIS A 102 10.90 -5.59 4.49
N ARG A 103 12.08 -5.31 3.94
CA ARG A 103 12.90 -4.15 4.31
C ARG A 103 13.38 -3.44 3.06
N PHE A 104 13.21 -2.12 3.01
CA PHE A 104 13.84 -1.31 1.97
C PHE A 104 15.34 -1.23 2.25
N GLU A 105 16.15 -1.61 1.28
CA GLU A 105 17.61 -1.48 1.37
C GLU A 105 18.02 -0.07 0.91
N SER A 106 17.49 0.37 -0.22
CA SER A 106 17.72 1.71 -0.74
C SER A 106 16.52 2.22 -1.53
N VAL A 107 16.42 3.54 -1.62
CA VAL A 107 15.44 4.23 -2.47
C VAL A 107 16.16 5.14 -3.46
N THR A 108 15.71 5.14 -4.71
CA THR A 108 16.16 6.07 -5.75
C THR A 108 15.03 7.02 -6.12
N ILE A 109 15.31 8.32 -6.08
CA ILE A 109 14.39 9.39 -6.45
C ILE A 109 15.13 10.35 -7.39
N ALA A 110 14.56 10.62 -8.57
CA ALA A 110 15.19 11.48 -9.59
C ALA A 110 16.68 11.11 -9.87
N GLY A 111 16.99 9.81 -9.94
CA GLY A 111 18.33 9.29 -10.18
C GLY A 111 19.27 9.29 -8.96
N LYS A 112 18.89 9.93 -7.84
CA LYS A 112 19.67 9.93 -6.61
C LYS A 112 19.29 8.75 -5.71
N ARG A 113 20.25 7.85 -5.47
CA ARG A 113 20.09 6.69 -4.60
C ARG A 113 20.49 7.02 -3.15
N THR A 114 19.66 6.60 -2.20
CA THR A 114 19.89 6.76 -0.76
C THR A 114 19.72 5.41 -0.06
N GLN A 115 20.65 5.05 0.83
CA GLN A 115 20.53 3.86 1.68
C GLN A 115 19.50 4.12 2.78
N TYR A 116 18.69 3.11 3.13
CA TYR A 116 17.55 3.31 4.02
C TYR A 116 17.43 2.24 5.12
N GLN A 117 17.57 0.96 4.77
CA GLN A 117 17.61 -0.19 5.69
C GLN A 117 16.47 -0.24 6.73
N ARG A 118 15.25 0.15 6.35
CA ARG A 118 14.07 0.20 7.24
C ARG A 118 12.82 -0.36 6.55
N PRO A 119 11.83 -0.87 7.32
CA PRO A 119 10.61 -1.46 6.76
C PRO A 119 9.54 -0.43 6.39
N VAL A 120 9.70 0.85 6.76
CA VAL A 120 8.75 1.92 6.39
C VAL A 120 9.51 3.20 6.11
N ILE A 121 9.01 3.99 5.17
CA ILE A 121 9.47 5.35 4.86
C ILE A 121 8.30 6.33 4.89
N THR A 122 8.51 7.49 5.50
CA THR A 122 7.56 8.61 5.43
C THR A 122 7.98 9.52 4.28
N VAL A 123 7.06 9.76 3.36
CA VAL A 123 7.25 10.63 2.20
C VAL A 123 6.37 11.85 2.39
N ARG A 124 7.00 13.02 2.46
CA ARG A 124 6.30 14.31 2.39
C ARG A 124 6.24 14.76 0.94
N GLN A 125 5.06 15.21 0.52
CA GLN A 125 4.79 15.74 -0.81
C GLN A 125 4.25 17.16 -0.65
N ASP A 126 4.91 18.10 -1.30
CA ASP A 126 4.42 19.48 -1.39
C ASP A 126 3.14 19.54 -2.25
N PRO A 127 2.41 20.67 -2.23
CA PRO A 127 1.20 20.83 -3.01
C PRO A 127 1.44 20.57 -4.50
N GLY A 128 0.59 19.77 -5.13
CA GLY A 128 0.71 19.40 -6.55
C GLY A 128 1.93 18.55 -6.90
N ALA A 129 2.71 18.07 -5.93
CA ALA A 129 3.97 17.37 -6.18
C ALA A 129 3.78 15.85 -6.34
N GLY A 130 4.58 15.27 -7.23
CA GLY A 130 4.68 13.83 -7.42
C GLY A 130 6.12 13.37 -7.57
N ALA A 131 6.40 12.15 -7.11
CA ALA A 131 7.71 11.53 -7.26
C ALA A 131 7.59 10.03 -7.48
N ARG A 132 8.48 9.50 -8.32
CA ARG A 132 8.72 8.07 -8.47
C ARG A 132 9.80 7.64 -7.48
N LEU A 133 9.48 6.67 -6.63
CA LEU A 133 10.38 6.05 -5.69
C LEU A 133 10.69 4.63 -6.14
N GLU A 134 11.94 4.35 -6.46
CA GLU A 134 12.40 3.02 -6.86
C GLU A 134 13.13 2.36 -5.70
N PHE A 135 12.60 1.23 -5.23
CA PHE A 135 13.14 0.53 -4.07
C PHE A 135 13.92 -0.71 -4.50
N GLN A 136 15.10 -0.86 -3.89
CA GLN A 136 15.72 -2.16 -3.68
C GLN A 136 15.30 -2.65 -2.30
N MET A 137 14.96 -3.93 -2.17
CA MET A 137 14.37 -4.48 -0.96
C MET A 137 14.77 -5.93 -0.73
N THR A 138 14.92 -6.29 0.54
CA THR A 138 15.01 -7.68 0.98
C THR A 138 13.64 -8.12 1.45
N ARG A 139 13.10 -9.17 0.84
CA ARG A 139 11.81 -9.76 1.23
C ARG A 139 11.99 -10.66 2.44
N TYR A 140 10.98 -10.66 3.32
CA TYR A 140 10.92 -11.51 4.52
C TYR A 140 12.12 -11.33 5.48
N ALA A 141 12.68 -10.12 5.53
CA ALA A 141 13.78 -9.75 6.41
C ALA A 141 13.35 -9.57 7.88
N ASN A 142 12.07 -9.31 8.13
CA ASN A 142 11.54 -8.99 9.45
C ASN A 142 10.39 -9.92 9.83
N ARG A 143 10.13 -10.04 11.14
CA ARG A 143 8.92 -10.68 11.66
C ARG A 143 7.69 -9.85 11.30
N SER A 144 6.69 -10.48 10.68
CA SER A 144 5.41 -9.86 10.34
C SER A 144 4.70 -9.31 11.59
N THR A 145 3.99 -8.21 11.43
CA THR A 145 3.16 -7.61 12.49
C THR A 145 1.90 -6.94 11.94
N PHE A 146 0.85 -6.95 12.76
CA PHE A 146 -0.39 -6.19 12.50
C PHE A 146 -0.35 -4.76 13.05
N ALA A 147 0.62 -4.44 13.93
CA ALA A 147 0.75 -3.12 14.52
C ALA A 147 0.93 -2.05 13.43
N PHE A 148 0.28 -0.91 13.56
CA PHE A 148 0.52 0.20 12.64
C PHE A 148 1.93 0.78 12.81
N PRO A 149 2.45 1.52 11.82
CA PRO A 149 3.80 2.08 11.92
C PRO A 149 4.05 2.86 13.21
N TRP A 150 3.11 3.73 13.62
CA TRP A 150 3.23 4.57 14.83
C TRP A 150 3.05 3.82 16.16
N ASP A 151 2.60 2.57 16.15
CA ASP A 151 2.53 1.73 17.36
C ASP A 151 3.82 0.92 17.56
N ARG A 152 4.80 1.06 16.66
CA ARG A 152 6.08 0.36 16.72
C ARG A 152 7.13 1.29 17.34
N GLY A 153 7.84 0.81 18.35
CA GLY A 153 8.80 1.61 19.14
C GLY A 153 10.01 2.18 18.41
N TRP A 154 10.12 2.00 17.09
CA TRP A 154 11.16 2.58 16.24
C TRP A 154 10.64 3.69 15.32
N TYR A 155 9.32 3.92 15.27
CA TYR A 155 8.72 5.03 14.54
C TYR A 155 8.98 6.32 15.32
N PRO A 156 9.48 7.39 14.69
CA PRO A 156 9.77 8.62 15.40
C PRO A 156 8.50 9.14 16.09
N ALA A 157 8.62 9.44 17.38
CA ALA A 157 7.61 10.25 18.07
C ALA A 157 7.58 11.62 17.40
N LYS A 158 6.38 12.20 17.25
CA LYS A 158 6.21 13.56 16.73
C LYS A 158 7.00 14.57 17.58
#